data_AF-A0A2A4RI81-F1
#
_entry.id   AF-A0A2A4RI81-F1
#
_cell.length_a   1.000
_cell.length_b   1.000
_cell.length_c   1.000
_cell.angle_alpha   90.00
_cell.angle_beta   90.00
_cell.angle_gamma   90.00
#
_symmetry.space_group_name_H-M   'P 1'
#
loop_
_entity.id
_entity.type
_entity.pdbx_description
1 polymer ?
#
loop_
_entity_poly.entity_id
_entity_poly.type
_entity_poly.pdbx_seq_one_letter_code
_entity_poly.pdbx_strand_id
1 'polypeptide(L)'
;MSEFNDSMNGPSGSPDQTEASKSIFLNMAETDSTGIPSLKQAPMSAISATEQSKTNTQLVITACVLAIGAGAIYGMRYVGMKAGLDEGMVSIDYAADENSASFARRFSSVMNELDKSTISVHLSNTDAFASNPFTRSQAETDEHVEIIDPGMSEEDRLALQREREEQRAIEQRREDVIGEAMRFKLQGIIGGSRPAARISGKPVRAGMQLGEFFTVIEIGSQSVIIEADGMRFELSMRDETTQISE
;
A
#
# COMPACT_ATOMS: atom_id res chain seq x y z
N MET A 1 27.34 -13.65 39.32
CA MET A 1 28.53 -12.78 39.48
C MET A 1 28.94 -12.27 38.12
N SER A 2 28.41 -11.12 37.73
CA SER A 2 28.97 -10.21 36.72
C SER A 2 28.01 -9.03 36.65
N GLU A 3 28.18 -8.16 37.64
CA GLU A 3 27.67 -6.79 37.69
C GLU A 3 28.28 -6.02 36.52
N PHE A 4 27.46 -5.33 35.71
CA PHE A 4 27.94 -4.27 34.84
C PHE A 4 27.21 -2.97 35.16
N ASN A 5 28.05 -2.07 35.65
CA ASN A 5 27.83 -0.79 36.25
C ASN A 5 27.19 0.24 35.30
N ASP A 6 26.02 0.73 35.70
CA ASP A 6 25.72 2.13 36.01
C ASP A 6 26.39 3.30 35.23
N SER A 7 25.53 4.30 34.96
CA SER A 7 25.81 5.75 35.03
C SER A 7 26.59 6.45 33.88
N MET A 8 25.90 7.28 33.09
CA MET A 8 25.88 8.76 33.27
C MET A 8 25.49 9.55 32.00
N ASN A 9 24.81 10.67 32.28
CA ASN A 9 24.78 11.94 31.54
C ASN A 9 24.01 12.06 30.22
N GLY A 10 22.81 12.63 30.35
CA GLY A 10 22.29 13.54 29.34
C GLY A 10 22.94 14.93 29.42
N PRO A 11 22.60 15.81 28.47
CA PRO A 11 22.56 17.23 28.74
C PRO A 11 21.17 17.81 28.53
N SER A 12 20.77 18.60 29.52
CA SER A 12 19.73 19.61 29.51
C SER A 12 19.88 20.58 28.34
N GLY A 13 18.77 20.89 27.68
CA GLY A 13 18.66 22.01 26.74
C GLY A 13 17.21 22.49 26.64
N SER A 14 16.81 23.37 27.55
CA SER A 14 15.75 24.39 27.34
C SER A 14 16.50 25.73 27.12
N PRO A 15 15.98 26.77 26.44
CA PRO A 15 14.61 27.28 26.58
C PRO A 15 13.99 27.93 25.32
N ASP A 16 12.77 28.44 25.47
CA ASP A 16 12.17 29.61 24.81
C ASP A 16 12.22 29.73 23.29
N GLN A 17 11.05 29.59 22.64
CA GLN A 17 10.42 30.65 21.82
C GLN A 17 8.89 30.47 21.87
N THR A 18 8.23 31.24 22.74
CA THR A 18 7.50 32.49 22.41
C THR A 18 6.29 32.33 21.49
N GLU A 19 5.13 32.51 22.13
CA GLU A 19 4.06 33.41 21.70
C GLU A 19 3.50 33.25 20.27
N ALA A 20 2.44 32.44 20.18
CA ALA A 20 1.33 32.74 19.26
C ALA A 20 0.00 32.34 19.88
N SER A 21 -0.23 32.75 21.13
CA SER A 21 -1.57 32.98 21.65
C SER A 21 -2.20 34.13 20.85
N LYS A 22 -2.71 33.80 19.66
CA LYS A 22 -3.74 34.60 19.01
C LYS A 22 -5.00 34.48 19.87
N SER A 23 -5.03 35.35 20.87
CA SER A 23 -6.22 35.95 21.41
C SER A 23 -7.26 36.12 20.30
N ILE A 24 -8.22 35.20 20.30
CA ILE A 24 -9.55 35.46 19.79
C ILE A 24 -10.11 36.52 20.74
N PHE A 25 -9.75 37.77 20.47
CA PHE A 25 -10.47 38.91 20.98
C PHE A 25 -11.90 38.75 20.45
N LEU A 26 -12.80 38.32 21.33
CA LEU A 26 -14.18 38.75 21.25
C LEU A 26 -14.13 40.27 21.17
N ASN A 27 -14.26 40.82 19.97
CA ASN A 27 -14.76 42.17 19.79
C ASN A 27 -16.22 42.13 20.26
N MET A 28 -16.40 42.25 21.56
CA MET A 28 -17.62 42.74 22.15
C MET A 28 -17.66 44.23 21.80
N ALA A 29 -18.07 44.50 20.56
CA ALA A 29 -18.39 45.85 20.14
C ALA A 29 -19.56 46.27 21.02
N GLU A 30 -19.28 47.27 21.86
CA GLU A 30 -20.25 48.05 22.59
C GLU A 30 -21.44 48.37 21.68
N THR A 31 -22.61 47.86 22.07
CA THR A 31 -23.88 48.33 21.54
C THR A 31 -24.12 49.71 22.12
N ASP A 32 -23.65 50.74 21.44
CA ASP A 32 -24.11 52.11 21.69
C ASP A 32 -25.60 52.18 21.36
N SER A 33 -26.37 52.58 22.38
CA SER A 33 -27.83 52.62 22.47
C SER A 33 -28.49 53.72 21.60
N THR A 34 -27.93 54.03 20.43
CA THR A 34 -28.52 54.97 19.45
C THR A 34 -28.19 54.51 18.04
N GLY A 35 -29.11 53.79 17.41
CA GLY A 35 -28.92 53.10 16.12
C GLY A 35 -28.71 54.02 14.90
N ILE A 36 -27.55 54.67 14.80
CA ILE A 36 -27.10 55.37 13.59
C ILE A 36 -25.57 55.19 13.45
N PRO A 37 -25.07 54.43 12.46
CA PRO A 37 -23.63 54.28 12.24
C PRO A 37 -23.02 55.60 11.74
N SER A 38 -22.06 56.11 12.52
CA SER A 38 -21.26 57.29 12.22
C SER A 38 -20.22 56.99 11.13
N LEU A 39 -20.34 57.69 9.99
CA LEU A 39 -19.36 57.75 8.91
C LEU A 39 -18.13 58.57 9.34
N LYS A 40 -17.25 57.97 10.14
CA LYS A 40 -15.95 58.57 10.50
C LYS A 40 -14.85 58.04 9.58
N GLN A 41 -14.78 58.66 8.41
CA GLN A 41 -13.57 59.15 7.73
C GLN A 41 -12.25 58.43 8.09
N ALA A 42 -11.79 57.55 7.18
CA ALA A 42 -10.46 56.95 7.21
C ALA A 42 -9.47 57.73 6.32
N PRO A 43 -8.17 57.78 6.69
CA PRO A 43 -7.14 58.55 5.97
C PRO A 43 -6.81 57.96 4.60
N MET A 44 -6.76 58.84 3.59
CA MET A 44 -6.26 58.54 2.25
C MET A 44 -4.74 58.43 2.27
N SER A 45 -4.23 57.23 2.53
CA SER A 45 -2.84 56.88 2.24
C SER A 45 -2.75 56.45 0.77
N ALA A 46 -2.07 57.26 -0.03
CA ALA A 46 -1.75 56.97 -1.42
C ALA A 46 -0.86 55.71 -1.52
N ILE A 47 -1.49 54.57 -1.77
CA ILE A 47 -0.80 53.35 -2.18
C ILE A 47 -0.63 53.44 -3.69
N SER A 48 0.61 53.70 -4.10
CA SER A 48 1.04 53.65 -5.49
C SER A 48 0.72 52.26 -6.07
N ALA A 49 -0.31 52.20 -6.90
CA ALA A 49 -0.73 51.00 -7.59
C ALA A 49 0.27 50.71 -8.71
N THR A 50 1.21 49.79 -8.46
CA THR A 50 1.88 49.11 -9.56
C THR A 50 0.83 48.26 -10.26
N GLU A 51 0.61 48.54 -11.54
CA GLU A 51 -0.33 47.83 -12.41
C GLU A 51 0.08 46.35 -12.47
N GLN A 52 -0.50 45.53 -11.59
CA GLN A 52 -0.29 44.09 -11.60
C GLN A 52 -0.92 43.54 -12.87
N SER A 53 -0.08 43.17 -13.83
CA SER A 53 -0.51 42.50 -15.05
C SER A 53 -1.30 41.26 -14.63
N LYS A 54 -2.57 41.19 -15.08
CA LYS A 54 -3.49 40.08 -14.85
C LYS A 54 -3.04 38.87 -15.68
N THR A 55 -1.85 38.36 -15.39
CA THR A 55 -1.50 37.01 -15.82
C THR A 55 -2.37 36.07 -15.01
N ASN A 56 -3.08 35.21 -15.71
CA ASN A 56 -3.98 34.25 -15.09
C ASN A 56 -3.13 33.30 -14.23
N THR A 57 -3.06 33.55 -12.92
CA THR A 57 -2.24 32.79 -11.97
C THR A 57 -2.59 31.30 -12.02
N GLN A 58 -3.84 30.97 -12.35
CA GLN A 58 -4.29 29.59 -12.56
C GLN A 58 -3.59 28.93 -13.74
N LEU A 59 -3.32 29.66 -14.83
CA LEU A 59 -2.61 29.15 -16.00
C LEU A 59 -1.14 28.88 -15.66
N VAL A 60 -0.49 29.77 -14.90
CA VAL A 60 0.90 29.59 -14.47
C VAL A 60 1.06 28.37 -13.57
N ILE A 61 0.15 28.18 -12.61
CA ILE A 61 0.18 27.01 -11.71
C ILE A 61 -0.05 25.73 -12.51
N THR A 62 -1.03 25.72 -13.43
CA THR A 62 -1.33 24.56 -14.26
C THR A 62 -0.13 24.18 -15.14
N ALA A 63 0.52 25.16 -15.77
CA ALA A 63 1.71 24.93 -16.58
C ALA A 63 2.88 24.37 -15.75
N CYS A 64 3.05 24.83 -14.52
CA CYS A 64 4.11 24.36 -13.63
C CYS A 64 3.89 22.90 -13.19
N VAL A 65 2.67 22.54 -12.80
CA VAL A 65 2.32 21.15 -12.45
C VAL A 65 2.51 20.21 -13.65
N LEU A 66 2.11 20.64 -14.84
CA LEU A 66 2.25 19.86 -16.07
C LEU A 66 3.73 19.64 -16.43
N ALA A 67 4.58 20.66 -16.27
CA ALA A 67 6.01 20.54 -16.48
C ALA A 67 6.67 19.54 -15.51
N ILE A 68 6.29 19.56 -14.23
CA ILE A 68 6.81 18.62 -13.21
C ILE A 68 6.36 17.19 -13.54
N GLY A 69 5.08 16.99 -13.88
CA GLY A 69 4.54 15.68 -14.22
C GLY A 69 5.18 15.07 -15.46
N ALA A 70 5.34 15.87 -16.53
CA ALA A 70 6.01 15.43 -17.75
C ALA A 70 7.49 15.08 -17.49
N GLY A 71 8.19 15.86 -16.65
CA GLY A 71 9.57 15.59 -16.25
C GLY A 71 9.73 14.28 -15.49
N ALA A 72 8.82 13.97 -14.55
CA ALA A 72 8.85 12.72 -13.79
C ALA A 72 8.67 11.49 -14.68
N ILE A 73 7.67 11.52 -15.58
CA ILE A 73 7.40 10.41 -16.51
C ILE A 73 8.59 10.21 -17.47
N TYR A 74 9.15 11.31 -17.99
CA TYR A 74 10.32 11.24 -18.87
C TYR A 74 11.56 10.66 -18.15
N GLY A 75 11.76 11.02 -16.88
CA GLY A 75 12.85 10.50 -16.05
C GLY A 75 12.76 8.99 -15.83
N MET A 76 11.58 8.47 -15.49
CA MET A 76 11.37 7.03 -15.34
C MET A 76 11.62 6.27 -16.64
N ARG A 77 11.17 6.83 -17.77
CA ARG A 77 11.41 6.23 -19.09
C ARG A 77 12.90 6.20 -19.43
N TYR A 78 13.63 7.28 -19.16
CA TYR A 78 15.05 7.36 -19.45
C TYR A 78 15.88 6.40 -18.59
N VAL A 79 15.57 6.29 -17.30
CA VAL A 79 16.24 5.35 -16.39
C VAL A 79 15.90 3.91 -16.73
N GLY A 80 14.63 3.61 -17.02
CA GLY A 80 14.19 2.27 -17.43
C GLY A 80 14.87 1.79 -18.72
N MET A 81 15.06 2.68 -19.70
CA MET A 81 15.78 2.34 -20.94
C MET A 81 17.29 2.16 -20.73
N LYS A 82 17.89 2.84 -19.74
CA LYS A 82 19.32 2.69 -19.43
C LYS A 82 19.65 1.50 -18.54
N ALA A 83 18.68 1.01 -17.76
CA ALA A 83 18.85 -0.19 -16.95
C ALA A 83 18.90 -1.50 -17.76
N GLY A 84 18.71 -1.45 -19.09
CA GLY A 84 18.57 -2.64 -19.93
C GLY A 84 19.81 -3.10 -20.71
N LEU A 85 20.97 -2.43 -20.67
CA LEU A 85 22.10 -2.78 -21.56
C LEU A 85 23.49 -2.50 -20.97
N ASP A 86 23.77 -3.00 -19.78
CA ASP A 86 25.16 -3.32 -19.41
C ASP A 86 25.22 -4.57 -18.52
N GLU A 87 24.41 -5.58 -18.86
CA GLU A 87 24.76 -6.96 -18.53
C GLU A 87 25.96 -7.30 -19.41
N GLY A 88 27.15 -6.92 -18.94
CA GLY A 88 28.38 -7.52 -19.39
C GLY A 88 28.16 -9.02 -19.36
N MET A 89 28.13 -9.63 -20.54
CA MET A 89 27.96 -11.05 -20.75
C MET A 89 29.13 -11.72 -20.02
N VAL A 90 28.98 -11.99 -18.73
CA VAL A 90 29.88 -12.87 -17.99
C VAL A 90 29.54 -14.24 -18.54
N SER A 91 30.19 -14.60 -19.64
CA SER A 91 30.38 -15.99 -20.00
C SER A 91 31.10 -16.60 -18.81
N ILE A 92 30.32 -17.19 -17.89
CA ILE A 92 30.85 -18.08 -16.87
C ILE A 92 31.36 -19.25 -17.66
N ASP A 93 32.63 -19.16 -18.05
CA ASP A 93 33.37 -20.25 -18.65
C ASP A 93 33.57 -21.25 -17.51
N TYR A 94 32.59 -22.16 -17.38
CA TYR A 94 32.72 -23.32 -16.52
C TYR A 94 33.82 -24.17 -17.13
N ALA A 95 35.07 -23.88 -16.75
CA ALA A 95 36.17 -24.82 -16.89
C ALA A 95 35.88 -25.99 -15.94
N ALA A 96 34.93 -26.83 -16.35
CA ALA A 96 34.72 -28.12 -15.74
C ALA A 96 36.01 -28.91 -15.98
N ASP A 97 36.68 -29.24 -14.88
CA ASP A 97 37.89 -30.07 -14.87
C ASP A 97 37.48 -31.53 -15.12
N GLU A 98 36.90 -31.79 -16.30
CA GLU A 98 36.20 -33.03 -16.67
C GLU A 98 37.15 -34.22 -16.91
N ASN A 99 38.46 -34.03 -16.77
CA ASN A 99 39.45 -35.01 -17.20
C ASN A 99 40.29 -35.60 -16.06
N SER A 100 39.82 -35.51 -14.81
CA SER A 100 40.48 -36.21 -13.70
C SER A 100 39.99 -37.65 -13.61
N ALA A 101 40.91 -38.62 -13.75
CA ALA A 101 40.62 -40.05 -13.61
C ALA A 101 39.97 -40.43 -12.26
N SER A 102 40.10 -39.55 -11.25
CA SER A 102 39.44 -39.65 -9.95
C SER A 102 37.93 -39.39 -10.03
N PHE A 103 37.46 -38.49 -10.92
CA PHE A 103 36.03 -38.23 -11.12
C PHE A 103 35.32 -39.44 -11.73
N ALA A 104 35.89 -40.03 -12.78
CA ALA A 104 35.34 -41.23 -13.42
C ALA A 104 35.19 -42.42 -12.44
N ARG A 105 36.14 -42.58 -11.51
CA ARG A 105 36.06 -43.60 -10.45
C ARG A 105 35.00 -43.31 -9.40
N ARG A 106 34.83 -42.04 -9.01
CA ARG A 106 33.78 -41.64 -8.05
C ARG A 106 32.40 -41.80 -8.68
N PHE A 107 32.24 -41.37 -9.92
CA PHE A 107 30.99 -41.48 -10.66
C PHE A 107 30.57 -42.95 -10.84
N SER A 108 31.50 -43.83 -11.24
CA SER A 108 31.18 -45.26 -11.36
C SER A 108 30.90 -45.93 -10.02
N SER A 109 31.55 -45.49 -8.93
CA SER A 109 31.23 -45.97 -7.58
C SER A 109 29.82 -45.57 -7.16
N VAL A 110 29.43 -44.31 -7.39
CA VAL A 110 28.09 -43.80 -7.06
C VAL A 110 27.01 -44.51 -7.88
N MET A 111 27.23 -44.73 -9.18
CA MET A 111 26.29 -45.47 -10.02
C MET A 111 26.12 -46.92 -9.56
N ASN A 112 27.21 -47.59 -9.19
CA ASN A 112 27.17 -48.96 -8.68
C ASN A 112 26.51 -49.04 -7.28
N GLU A 113 26.65 -48.01 -6.46
CA GLU A 113 25.98 -47.92 -5.16
C GLU A 113 24.48 -47.65 -5.28
N LEU A 114 24.05 -46.85 -6.26
CA LEU A 114 22.63 -46.66 -6.59
C LEU A 114 22.00 -47.93 -7.16
N ASP A 115 22.71 -48.66 -8.02
CA ASP A 115 22.23 -49.92 -8.58
C ASP A 115 22.05 -50.98 -7.47
N LYS A 116 22.95 -50.98 -6.47
CA LYS A 116 22.84 -51.85 -5.29
C LYS A 116 21.80 -51.38 -4.27
N SER A 117 21.52 -50.08 -4.17
CA SER A 117 20.54 -49.52 -3.23
C SER A 117 19.13 -49.43 -3.79
N THR A 118 18.89 -49.94 -5.00
CA THR A 118 17.56 -50.23 -5.54
C THR A 118 16.94 -51.42 -4.80
N ILE A 119 16.79 -51.27 -3.49
CA ILE A 119 15.79 -51.98 -2.71
C ILE A 119 14.47 -51.37 -3.17
N SER A 120 13.63 -52.17 -3.82
CA SER A 120 12.28 -51.77 -4.17
C SER A 120 11.52 -51.45 -2.89
N VAL A 121 11.50 -50.16 -2.52
CA VAL A 121 10.60 -49.63 -1.50
C VAL A 121 9.20 -49.76 -2.09
N HIS A 122 8.58 -50.93 -1.94
CA HIS A 122 7.16 -51.12 -2.21
C HIS A 122 6.39 -50.23 -1.24
N LEU A 123 5.96 -49.08 -1.75
CA LEU A 123 5.00 -48.21 -1.09
C LEU A 123 3.63 -48.87 -1.21
N SER A 124 3.29 -49.76 -0.26
CA SER A 124 2.03 -50.51 -0.26
C SER A 124 0.78 -49.66 0.00
N ASN A 125 0.88 -48.33 0.07
CA ASN A 125 -0.24 -47.42 0.26
C ASN A 125 -0.23 -46.35 -0.84
N THR A 126 -0.76 -46.71 -2.02
CA THR A 126 -0.90 -45.84 -3.20
C THR A 126 -2.01 -44.80 -3.10
N ASP A 127 -2.80 -44.77 -2.01
CA ASP A 127 -3.92 -43.83 -1.85
C ASP A 127 -3.54 -42.47 -1.25
N ALA A 128 -2.29 -42.26 -0.83
CA ALA A 128 -1.89 -41.04 -0.11
C ALA A 128 -0.66 -40.32 -0.71
N PHE A 129 -0.31 -40.59 -1.97
CA PHE A 129 0.56 -39.67 -2.70
C PHE A 129 -0.28 -38.49 -3.19
N ALA A 130 -0.43 -37.50 -2.32
CA ALA A 130 -0.85 -36.17 -2.69
C ALA A 130 -0.02 -35.73 -3.91
N SER A 131 -0.74 -35.40 -4.98
CA SER A 131 -0.28 -34.73 -6.20
C SER A 131 1.06 -34.01 -6.05
N ASN A 132 2.07 -34.52 -6.74
CA ASN A 132 3.35 -33.89 -7.11
C ASN A 132 3.90 -32.77 -6.20
N PRO A 133 4.98 -33.00 -5.42
CA PRO A 133 5.62 -31.96 -4.61
C PRO A 133 6.35 -30.86 -5.41
N PHE A 134 6.36 -30.96 -6.75
CA PHE A 134 6.94 -29.97 -7.67
C PHE A 134 5.91 -29.27 -8.54
N THR A 135 4.63 -29.62 -8.47
CA THR A 135 3.61 -28.71 -8.97
C THR A 135 3.54 -27.58 -7.96
N ARG A 136 3.97 -26.38 -8.37
CA ARG A 136 3.59 -25.14 -7.68
C ARG A 136 2.10 -25.28 -7.38
N SER A 137 1.72 -25.11 -6.11
CA SER A 137 0.36 -24.74 -5.75
C SER A 137 0.05 -23.51 -6.60
N GLN A 138 -0.53 -23.73 -7.78
CA GLN A 138 -1.34 -22.73 -8.41
C GLN A 138 -2.43 -22.55 -7.37
N ALA A 139 -2.37 -21.43 -6.66
CA ALA A 139 -3.52 -20.88 -5.97
C ALA A 139 -4.72 -21.15 -6.88
N GLU A 140 -5.70 -21.86 -6.35
CA GLU A 140 -6.90 -22.37 -7.02
C GLU A 140 -7.51 -21.27 -7.90
N THR A 141 -6.96 -21.11 -9.10
CA THR A 141 -7.67 -20.54 -10.21
C THR A 141 -8.45 -21.73 -10.68
N ASP A 142 -9.68 -21.79 -10.22
CA ASP A 142 -10.71 -22.74 -10.63
C ASP A 142 -10.98 -22.51 -12.13
N GLU A 143 -10.00 -22.84 -12.99
CA GLU A 143 -10.22 -23.00 -14.41
C GLU A 143 -11.00 -24.30 -14.55
N HIS A 144 -12.29 -24.18 -14.30
CA HIS A 144 -13.30 -25.14 -14.71
C HIS A 144 -13.20 -25.25 -16.23
N VAL A 145 -12.41 -26.22 -16.70
CA VAL A 145 -12.34 -26.58 -18.12
C VAL A 145 -13.75 -27.01 -18.52
N GLU A 146 -14.43 -26.15 -19.28
CA GLU A 146 -15.80 -26.37 -19.73
C GLU A 146 -15.89 -27.65 -20.54
N ILE A 147 -16.63 -28.62 -20.02
CA ILE A 147 -17.36 -29.56 -20.87
C ILE A 147 -18.50 -28.75 -21.47
N ILE A 148 -18.24 -28.12 -22.63
CA ILE A 148 -19.26 -27.41 -23.40
C ILE A 148 -20.29 -28.46 -23.83
N ASP A 149 -21.45 -28.46 -23.19
CA ASP A 149 -22.57 -29.30 -23.59
C ASP A 149 -23.07 -28.81 -24.96
N PRO A 150 -22.99 -29.59 -26.05
CA PRO A 150 -23.22 -29.12 -27.42
C PRO A 150 -24.67 -28.74 -27.75
N GLY A 151 -25.56 -28.68 -26.76
CA GLY A 151 -27.00 -28.41 -26.93
C GLY A 151 -27.48 -27.01 -26.51
N MET A 152 -26.62 -26.12 -26.03
CA MET A 152 -27.05 -24.80 -25.51
C MET A 152 -27.36 -23.79 -26.63
N SER A 153 -28.50 -23.09 -26.53
CA SER A 153 -28.91 -22.01 -27.45
C SER A 153 -27.91 -20.84 -27.43
N GLU A 154 -27.73 -20.14 -28.55
CA GLU A 154 -26.81 -18.98 -28.65
C GLU A 154 -27.20 -17.84 -27.68
N GLU A 155 -28.49 -17.69 -27.38
CA GLU A 155 -28.99 -16.71 -26.41
C GLU A 155 -28.58 -17.06 -24.97
N ASP A 156 -28.63 -18.34 -24.60
CA ASP A 156 -28.22 -18.82 -23.28
C ASP A 156 -26.71 -18.66 -23.08
N ARG A 157 -25.91 -18.87 -24.14
CA ARG A 157 -24.46 -18.66 -24.10
C ARG A 157 -24.10 -17.19 -23.85
N LEU A 158 -24.82 -16.25 -24.48
CA LEU A 158 -24.59 -14.82 -24.26
C LEU A 158 -25.01 -14.36 -22.86
N ALA A 159 -26.12 -14.90 -22.32
CA ALA A 159 -26.54 -14.60 -20.96
C ALA A 159 -25.51 -15.09 -19.94
N LEU A 160 -25.02 -16.32 -20.10
CA LEU A 160 -24.03 -16.94 -19.23
C LEU A 160 -22.67 -16.23 -19.31
N GLN A 161 -22.31 -15.71 -20.49
CA GLN A 161 -21.08 -14.94 -20.66
C GLN A 161 -21.14 -13.58 -19.94
N ARG A 162 -22.29 -12.86 -20.00
CA ARG A 162 -22.47 -11.61 -19.25
C ARG A 162 -22.45 -11.84 -17.75
N GLU A 163 -23.14 -12.88 -17.27
CA GLU A 163 -23.15 -13.22 -15.85
C GLU A 163 -21.73 -13.49 -15.33
N ARG A 164 -20.91 -14.20 -16.11
CA ARG A 164 -19.50 -14.42 -15.78
C ARG A 164 -18.67 -13.13 -15.80
N GLU A 165 -18.88 -12.25 -16.76
CA GLU A 165 -18.18 -10.96 -16.80
C GLU A 165 -18.51 -10.09 -15.59
N GLU A 166 -19.78 -10.07 -15.17
CA GLU A 166 -20.22 -9.39 -13.95
C GLU A 166 -19.58 -10.00 -12.70
N GLN A 167 -19.54 -11.34 -12.60
CA GLN A 167 -18.89 -12.03 -11.47
C GLN A 167 -17.39 -11.69 -11.39
N ARG A 168 -16.67 -11.74 -12.52
CA ARG A 168 -15.25 -11.38 -12.57
C ARG A 168 -15.01 -9.93 -12.17
N ALA A 169 -15.88 -9.00 -12.59
CA ALA A 169 -15.75 -7.59 -12.22
C ALA A 169 -15.94 -7.37 -10.71
N ILE A 170 -16.87 -8.10 -10.09
CA ILE A 170 -17.07 -8.06 -8.63
C ILE A 170 -15.86 -8.62 -7.90
N GLU A 171 -15.30 -9.73 -8.38
CA GLU A 171 -14.15 -10.38 -7.77
C GLU A 171 -12.89 -9.51 -7.86
N GLN A 172 -12.62 -8.91 -9.02
CA GLN A 172 -11.53 -7.93 -9.18
C GLN A 172 -11.69 -6.75 -8.23
N ARG A 173 -12.90 -6.19 -8.08
CA ARG A 173 -13.14 -5.10 -7.12
C ARG A 173 -12.85 -5.55 -5.69
N ARG A 174 -13.20 -6.78 -5.31
CA ARG A 174 -12.88 -7.32 -3.97
C ARG A 174 -11.38 -7.45 -3.76
N GLU A 175 -10.66 -7.97 -4.74
CA GLU A 175 -9.19 -8.08 -4.68
C GLU A 175 -8.53 -6.70 -4.55
N ASP A 176 -9.00 -5.70 -5.30
CA ASP A 176 -8.50 -4.33 -5.23
C ASP A 176 -8.76 -3.71 -3.85
N VAL A 177 -9.96 -3.91 -3.29
CA VAL A 177 -10.29 -3.44 -1.94
C VAL A 177 -9.40 -4.12 -0.91
N ILE A 178 -9.24 -5.44 -0.96
CA ILE A 178 -8.36 -6.17 -0.02
C ILE A 178 -6.91 -5.68 -0.15
N GLY A 179 -6.41 -5.56 -1.38
CA GLY A 179 -5.06 -5.08 -1.64
C GLY A 179 -4.80 -3.67 -1.10
N GLU A 180 -5.79 -2.78 -1.21
CA GLU A 180 -5.70 -1.43 -0.67
C GLU A 180 -5.82 -1.42 0.87
N ALA A 181 -6.67 -2.26 1.46
CA ALA A 181 -6.78 -2.42 2.92
C ALA A 181 -5.43 -2.79 3.55
N MET A 182 -4.69 -3.70 2.92
CA MET A 182 -3.39 -4.18 3.37
C MET A 182 -2.28 -3.12 3.30
N ARG A 183 -2.46 -2.06 2.49
CA ARG A 183 -1.49 -0.95 2.41
C ARG A 183 -1.64 0.06 3.54
N PHE A 184 -2.79 0.08 4.20
CA PHE A 184 -2.99 0.99 5.31
C PHE A 184 -2.22 0.53 6.54
N LYS A 185 -1.43 1.44 7.10
CA LYS A 185 -0.67 1.19 8.32
C LYS A 185 -1.13 2.13 9.43
N LEU A 186 -1.61 1.55 10.53
CA LEU A 186 -1.94 2.30 11.73
C LEU A 186 -0.63 2.73 12.42
N GLN A 187 -0.42 4.05 12.54
CA GLN A 187 0.79 4.62 13.14
C GLN A 187 0.57 5.06 14.59
N GLY A 188 -0.65 5.49 14.92
CA GLY A 188 -0.95 6.19 16.16
C GLY A 188 -2.44 6.25 16.44
N ILE A 189 -2.84 6.08 17.70
CA ILE A 189 -4.17 6.44 18.17
C ILE A 189 -4.02 7.50 19.25
N ILE A 190 -4.76 8.59 19.09
CA ILE A 190 -4.90 9.67 20.07
C ILE A 190 -6.23 9.44 20.77
N GLY A 191 -6.16 8.95 22.01
CA GLY A 191 -7.33 8.72 22.85
C GLY A 191 -7.99 10.02 23.35
N GLY A 192 -9.11 9.87 24.07
CA GLY A 192 -9.86 10.97 24.69
C GLY A 192 -11.35 10.90 24.37
N SER A 193 -12.09 11.97 24.68
CA SER A 193 -13.54 12.05 24.41
C SER A 193 -13.85 12.07 22.90
N ARG A 194 -12.89 12.45 22.06
CA ARG A 194 -13.02 12.49 20.59
C ARG A 194 -11.80 11.78 19.99
N PRO A 195 -11.80 10.44 19.93
CA PRO A 195 -10.63 9.69 19.47
C PRO A 195 -10.29 10.03 18.02
N ALA A 196 -9.00 10.01 17.71
CA ALA A 196 -8.47 10.20 16.36
C ALA A 196 -7.33 9.23 16.11
N ALA A 197 -7.24 8.68 14.90
CA ALA A 197 -6.17 7.76 14.51
C ALA A 197 -5.32 8.37 13.40
N ARG A 198 -4.04 8.00 13.34
CA ARG A 198 -3.14 8.35 12.24
C ARG A 198 -2.90 7.10 11.40
N ILE A 199 -3.49 7.07 10.22
CA ILE A 199 -3.41 5.93 9.30
C ILE A 199 -2.67 6.40 8.05
N SER A 200 -1.57 5.72 7.72
CA SER A 200 -0.70 6.07 6.59
C SER A 200 -0.34 7.57 6.54
N GLY A 201 -0.03 8.15 7.70
CA GLY A 201 0.36 9.55 7.85
C GLY A 201 -0.78 10.56 7.96
N LYS A 202 -2.02 10.18 7.65
CA LYS A 202 -3.20 11.07 7.67
C LYS A 202 -3.99 10.95 8.99
N PRO A 203 -4.36 12.06 9.64
CA PRO A 203 -5.24 12.02 10.81
C PRO A 203 -6.70 11.80 10.36
N VAL A 204 -7.35 10.79 10.92
CA VAL A 204 -8.74 10.42 10.63
C VAL A 204 -9.54 10.22 11.92
N ARG A 205 -10.86 10.35 11.82
CA ARG A 205 -11.83 10.16 12.91
C ARG A 205 -12.90 9.16 12.48
N ALA A 206 -13.65 8.62 13.44
CA ALA A 206 -14.85 7.84 13.16
C ALA A 206 -15.81 8.63 12.25
N GLY A 207 -16.30 7.98 11.20
CA GLY A 207 -17.13 8.55 10.15
C GLY A 207 -16.38 9.24 9.01
N MET A 208 -15.04 9.36 9.06
CA MET A 208 -14.27 9.93 7.94
C MET A 208 -13.92 8.85 6.91
N GLN A 209 -13.90 9.26 5.64
CA GLN A 209 -13.37 8.42 4.56
C GLN A 209 -11.83 8.35 4.62
N LEU A 210 -11.33 7.15 4.36
CA LEU A 210 -9.92 6.80 4.27
C LEU A 210 -9.66 6.25 2.85
N GLY A 211 -8.97 7.02 2.03
CA GLY A 211 -8.78 6.66 0.62
C GLY A 211 -10.08 6.81 -0.18
N GLU A 212 -10.29 5.94 -1.17
CA GLU A 212 -11.46 5.99 -2.05
C GLU A 212 -12.60 5.07 -1.61
N PHE A 213 -12.29 3.97 -0.91
CA PHE A 213 -13.25 2.90 -0.63
C PHE A 213 -13.63 2.77 0.84
N PHE A 214 -12.77 3.21 1.77
CA PHE A 214 -12.93 2.89 3.19
C PHE A 214 -13.57 4.03 3.97
N THR A 215 -14.41 3.67 4.93
CA THR A 215 -14.91 4.57 5.96
C THR A 215 -14.50 4.05 7.33
N VAL A 216 -14.03 4.93 8.20
CA VAL A 216 -13.68 4.57 9.58
C VAL A 216 -14.97 4.41 10.38
N ILE A 217 -15.24 3.23 10.91
CA ILE A 217 -16.44 2.97 11.72
C ILE A 217 -16.15 3.27 13.19
N GLU A 218 -15.09 2.66 13.71
CA GLU A 218 -14.76 2.71 15.13
C GLU A 218 -13.25 2.86 15.35
N ILE A 219 -12.89 3.67 16.35
CA ILE A 219 -11.50 3.83 16.80
C ILE A 219 -11.41 3.31 18.23
N GLY A 220 -10.81 2.13 18.37
CA GLY A 220 -10.52 1.51 19.66
C GLY A 220 -9.28 2.11 20.33
N SER A 221 -8.81 1.46 21.39
CA SER A 221 -7.61 1.88 22.11
C SER A 221 -6.31 1.52 21.38
N GLN A 222 -6.31 0.40 20.65
CA GLN A 222 -5.12 -0.12 19.93
C GLN A 222 -5.42 -0.58 18.50
N SER A 223 -6.69 -0.62 18.11
CA SER A 223 -7.12 -0.99 16.76
C SER A 223 -8.15 -0.02 16.21
N VAL A 224 -8.31 -0.01 14.89
CA VAL A 224 -9.29 0.79 14.16
C VAL A 224 -10.05 -0.12 13.22
N ILE A 225 -11.37 -0.06 13.27
CA ILE A 225 -12.24 -0.82 12.37
C ILE A 225 -12.61 0.08 11.20
N ILE A 226 -12.23 -0.34 10.00
CA ILE A 226 -12.59 0.31 8.75
C ILE A 226 -13.52 -0.61 7.94
N GLU A 227 -14.44 0.00 7.20
CA GLU A 227 -15.41 -0.72 6.38
C GLU A 227 -15.35 -0.25 4.93
N ALA A 228 -15.40 -1.20 3.99
CA ALA A 228 -15.56 -0.96 2.56
C ALA A 228 -16.42 -2.07 1.96
N ASP A 229 -17.45 -1.71 1.18
CA ASP A 229 -18.35 -2.64 0.50
C ASP A 229 -18.94 -3.74 1.42
N GLY A 230 -19.23 -3.38 2.68
CA GLY A 230 -19.75 -4.31 3.70
C GLY A 230 -18.71 -5.24 4.33
N MET A 231 -17.44 -5.15 3.93
CA MET A 231 -16.34 -5.88 4.56
C MET A 231 -15.70 -5.03 5.65
N ARG A 232 -15.51 -5.60 6.83
CA ARG A 232 -14.82 -4.93 7.94
C ARG A 232 -13.38 -5.42 8.07
N PHE A 233 -12.47 -4.49 8.22
CA PHE A 233 -11.05 -4.76 8.43
C PHE A 233 -10.61 -4.12 9.75
N GLU A 234 -9.89 -4.89 10.55
CA GLU A 234 -9.26 -4.40 11.76
C GLU A 234 -7.79 -4.06 11.48
N LEU A 235 -7.48 -2.77 11.66
CA LEU A 235 -6.12 -2.27 11.63
C LEU A 235 -5.59 -2.23 13.06
N SER A 236 -4.61 -3.08 13.37
CA SER A 236 -3.92 -3.05 14.67
C SER A 236 -2.53 -2.41 14.52
N MET A 237 -1.96 -1.94 15.64
CA MET A 237 -0.60 -1.37 15.63
C MET A 237 0.51 -2.42 15.49
N ARG A 238 0.24 -3.66 15.91
CA ARG A 238 1.26 -4.71 16.08
C ARG A 238 1.18 -5.80 15.01
N ASP A 239 -0.03 -6.09 14.56
CA ASP A 239 -0.29 -7.18 13.64
C ASP A 239 -0.62 -6.66 12.25
N GLU A 240 -0.55 -7.57 11.29
CA GLU A 240 -1.00 -7.33 9.92
C GLU A 240 -2.53 -7.13 9.90
N THR A 241 -3.00 -6.30 8.97
CA THR A 241 -4.42 -6.00 8.79
C THR A 241 -5.21 -7.30 8.66
N THR A 242 -6.20 -7.50 9.54
CA THR A 242 -7.00 -8.72 9.58
C THR A 242 -8.42 -8.40 9.12
N GLN A 243 -8.93 -9.24 8.21
CA GLN A 243 -10.32 -9.15 7.78
C GLN A 243 -11.20 -9.79 8.86
N ILE A 244 -12.19 -9.04 9.35
CA ILE A 244 -13.22 -9.57 10.24
C ILE A 244 -14.41 -9.90 9.35
N SER A 245 -14.58 -11.18 9.04
CA SER A 245 -15.80 -11.68 8.42
C SER A 245 -16.92 -11.65 9.46
N GLU A 246 -18.02 -10.97 9.15
CA GLU A 246 -19.24 -10.96 9.98
C GLU A 246 -20.07 -12.24 9.77
#